data_AF-A0A955TX66-F1
#
_entry.id   AF-A0A955TX66-F1
#
_cell.length_a   1.000
_cell.length_b   1.000
_cell.length_c   1.000
_cell.angle_alpha   90.00
_cell.angle_beta   90.00
_cell.angle_gamma   90.00
#
_symmetry.space_group_name_H-M   'P 1'
#
loop_
_entity.id
_entity.type
_entity.pdbx_description
1 polymer ?
#
loop_
_entity_poly.entity_id
_entity_poly.type
_entity_poly.pdbx_seq_one_letter_code
_entity_poly.pdbx_strand_id
1 'polypeptide(L)'
;MTGFNRMTIVAAAEVISDFKTHSEMEIIEVQWRISPWVNDKNLAARAASWARLAIDQNPKVLCEAGEMDLCRALVETALQAPPKTRRLQVWKKLVAGLRFDGFEIAEAKSVLESRPSWMGASVNEVCSLVRMLPEDVPGLDFREAENEITLLLDELGFVTAKGHLKQALSAFQRGEWSSANGEFRNFFEGYLNAIADDMGYTGAGSGKDRRDFLGSAVTPPFLLTEYNEWDPQKTQFVQALMNRMHPHGGHPGLSDEEDSAFRLQVTLTTARLFLRRYQKRKAATQ
;
A
#
# COMPACT_ATOMS: atom_id res chain seq x y z
N MET A 1 3.03 -10.40 -11.43
CA MET A 1 3.98 -10.86 -10.39
C MET A 1 3.61 -10.17 -9.10
N THR A 2 2.84 -10.87 -8.26
CA THR A 2 2.22 -10.34 -7.03
C THR A 2 3.11 -10.67 -5.82
N GLY A 3 4.26 -10.01 -5.68
CA GLY A 3 5.14 -10.19 -4.51
C GLY A 3 4.55 -9.62 -3.20
N PHE A 4 5.39 -9.38 -2.19
CA PHE A 4 5.14 -8.45 -1.06
C PHE A 4 6.16 -7.31 -1.17
N ASN A 5 5.88 -6.11 -0.68
CA ASN A 5 6.88 -5.04 -0.69
C ASN A 5 8.05 -5.40 0.27
N ARG A 6 9.19 -4.72 0.11
CA ARG A 6 10.39 -4.99 0.94
C ARG A 6 10.13 -4.83 2.43
N MET A 7 9.29 -3.86 2.82
CA MET A 7 9.00 -3.57 4.22
C MET A 7 8.09 -4.63 4.87
N THR A 8 7.14 -5.20 4.12
CA THR A 8 6.32 -6.35 4.51
C THR A 8 7.18 -7.58 4.70
N ILE A 9 8.12 -7.83 3.78
CA ILE A 9 9.04 -8.97 3.88
C ILE A 9 9.98 -8.83 5.07
N VAL A 10 10.57 -7.64 5.27
CA VAL A 10 11.40 -7.37 6.44
C VAL A 10 10.59 -7.50 7.72
N ALA A 11 9.40 -6.89 7.80
CA ALA A 11 8.53 -6.99 8.97
C ALA A 11 8.10 -8.43 9.25
N ALA A 12 7.80 -9.23 8.22
CA ALA A 12 7.48 -10.64 8.37
C ALA A 12 8.65 -11.43 8.98
N ALA A 13 9.87 -11.21 8.48
CA ALA A 13 11.06 -11.84 9.04
C ALA A 13 11.34 -11.38 10.48
N GLU A 14 11.18 -10.09 10.78
CA GLU A 14 11.30 -9.56 12.14
C GLU A 14 10.25 -10.18 13.09
N VAL A 15 8.98 -10.29 12.65
CA VAL A 15 7.92 -10.97 13.41
C VAL A 15 8.32 -12.40 13.73
N ILE A 16 8.78 -13.18 12.74
CA ILE A 16 9.22 -14.57 12.96
C ILE A 16 10.33 -14.63 14.01
N SER A 17 11.33 -13.75 13.90
CA SER A 17 12.47 -13.70 14.81
C SER A 17 12.11 -13.33 16.25
N ASP A 18 10.95 -12.69 16.46
CA ASP A 18 10.46 -12.34 17.81
C ASP A 18 9.87 -13.55 18.54
N PHE A 19 9.23 -14.48 17.82
CA PHE A 19 8.54 -15.61 18.46
C PHE A 19 9.17 -16.99 18.21
N LYS A 20 10.13 -17.10 17.28
CA LYS A 20 10.89 -18.32 17.02
C LYS A 20 12.26 -18.29 17.65
N THR A 21 12.67 -19.44 18.18
CA THR A 21 14.01 -19.67 18.68
C THR A 21 15.00 -19.89 17.54
N HIS A 22 16.30 -19.81 17.86
CA HIS A 22 17.39 -20.13 16.93
C HIS A 22 17.22 -21.50 16.28
N SER A 23 16.92 -22.52 17.09
CA SER A 23 16.77 -23.89 16.59
C SER A 23 15.54 -24.06 15.70
N GLU A 24 14.42 -23.41 16.03
CA GLU A 24 13.23 -23.47 15.18
C GLU A 24 13.45 -22.80 13.82
N MET A 25 14.12 -21.65 13.78
CA MET A 25 14.47 -21.00 12.51
C MET A 25 15.42 -21.86 11.68
N GLU A 26 16.39 -22.54 12.29
CA GLU A 26 17.31 -23.42 11.57
C GLU A 26 16.59 -24.64 10.96
N ILE A 27 15.58 -25.19 11.66
CA ILE A 27 14.72 -26.24 11.11
C ILE A 27 13.96 -25.73 9.88
N ILE A 28 13.40 -24.51 9.96
CA ILE A 28 12.71 -23.87 8.83
C ILE A 28 13.67 -23.66 7.66
N GLU A 29 14.92 -23.24 7.91
CA GLU A 29 15.94 -23.08 6.86
C GLU A 29 16.22 -24.38 6.12
N VAL A 30 16.31 -25.49 6.85
CA VAL A 30 16.50 -26.83 6.26
C VAL A 30 15.26 -27.23 5.45
N GLN A 31 14.06 -27.02 6.00
CA GLN A 31 12.80 -27.34 5.33
C GLN A 31 12.64 -26.58 4.02
N TRP A 32 12.92 -25.28 4.04
CA TRP A 32 12.88 -24.41 2.86
C TRP A 32 14.11 -24.57 1.95
N ARG A 33 15.07 -25.42 2.33
CA ARG A 33 16.35 -25.63 1.67
C ARG A 33 17.17 -24.34 1.48
N ILE A 34 17.00 -23.36 2.36
CA ILE A 34 17.69 -22.07 2.28
C ILE A 34 18.96 -21.97 3.14
N SER A 35 19.28 -23.00 3.93
CA SER A 35 20.46 -23.03 4.81
C SER A 35 21.79 -22.63 4.13
N PRO A 36 22.08 -22.98 2.85
CA PRO A 36 23.32 -22.58 2.20
C PRO A 36 23.51 -21.06 2.07
N TRP A 37 22.43 -20.28 2.12
CA TRP A 37 22.45 -18.83 1.97
C TRP A 37 22.30 -18.08 3.30
N VAL A 38 22.21 -18.81 4.42
CA VAL A 38 22.03 -18.22 5.76
C VAL A 38 23.16 -18.70 6.67
N ASN A 39 23.99 -17.77 7.15
CA ASN A 39 25.11 -18.10 8.04
C ASN A 39 25.22 -17.06 9.16
N ASP A 40 24.16 -16.97 9.98
CA ASP A 40 24.02 -15.92 10.98
C ASP A 40 23.95 -16.47 12.40
N LYS A 41 24.67 -15.78 13.30
CA LYS A 41 24.87 -16.18 14.71
C LYS A 41 23.82 -15.62 15.67
N ASN A 42 22.98 -14.69 15.25
CA ASN A 42 21.92 -14.09 16.08
C ASN A 42 20.60 -13.98 15.28
N LEU A 43 19.47 -13.91 15.99
CA LEU A 43 18.13 -13.90 15.39
C LEU A 43 17.91 -12.72 14.43
N ALA A 44 18.40 -11.51 14.79
CA ALA A 44 18.22 -10.32 13.96
C ALA A 44 18.98 -10.41 12.63
N ALA A 45 20.22 -10.89 12.67
CA ALA A 45 21.03 -11.11 11.47
C ALA A 45 20.40 -12.19 10.57
N ARG A 46 19.87 -13.26 11.18
CA ARG A 46 19.15 -14.32 10.48
C ARG A 46 17.89 -13.80 9.79
N ALA A 47 17.08 -13.00 10.49
CA ALA A 47 15.91 -12.34 9.92
C ALA A 47 16.27 -11.44 8.73
N ALA A 48 17.35 -10.66 8.85
CA ALA A 48 17.84 -9.83 7.75
C ALA A 48 18.30 -10.65 6.54
N SER A 49 18.92 -11.82 6.75
CA SER A 49 19.33 -12.72 5.66
C SER A 49 18.14 -13.40 4.99
N TRP A 50 17.14 -13.84 5.76
CA TRP A 50 15.88 -14.34 5.20
C TRP A 50 15.18 -13.28 4.35
N ALA A 51 15.08 -12.05 4.86
CA ALA A 51 14.48 -10.94 4.13
C ALA A 51 15.25 -10.61 2.85
N ARG A 52 16.59 -10.55 2.90
CA ARG A 52 17.43 -10.34 1.71
C ARG A 52 17.26 -11.46 0.69
N LEU A 53 17.31 -12.71 1.11
CA LEU A 53 17.12 -13.86 0.21
C LEU A 53 15.76 -13.80 -0.47
N ALA A 54 14.70 -13.48 0.28
CA ALA A 54 13.36 -13.32 -0.23
C ALA A 54 13.23 -12.13 -1.20
N ILE A 55 13.88 -11.01 -0.93
CA ILE A 55 13.82 -9.80 -1.78
C ILE A 55 14.65 -9.97 -3.06
N ASP A 56 15.84 -10.54 -2.96
CA ASP A 56 16.83 -10.51 -4.05
C ASP A 56 16.74 -11.75 -4.96
N GLN A 57 16.39 -12.91 -4.40
CA GLN A 57 16.35 -14.19 -5.14
C GLN A 57 14.96 -14.82 -5.17
N ASN A 58 14.16 -14.64 -4.11
CA ASN A 58 12.81 -15.16 -3.95
C ASN A 58 12.62 -16.62 -4.42
N PRO A 59 13.44 -17.58 -3.94
CA PRO A 59 13.34 -18.97 -4.40
C PRO A 59 11.98 -19.59 -4.06
N LYS A 60 11.60 -20.64 -4.80
CA LYS A 60 10.49 -21.51 -4.42
C LYS A 60 10.89 -22.37 -3.23
N VAL A 61 10.00 -22.48 -2.26
CA VAL A 61 10.19 -23.26 -1.02
C VAL A 61 8.98 -24.15 -0.76
N LEU A 62 9.22 -25.30 -0.14
CA LEU A 62 8.18 -26.26 0.21
C LEU A 62 7.64 -25.99 1.62
N CYS A 63 6.36 -25.66 1.70
CA CYS A 63 5.61 -25.44 2.95
C CYS A 63 4.53 -26.51 3.13
N GLU A 64 3.86 -26.53 4.28
CA GLU A 64 2.73 -27.45 4.56
C GLU A 64 1.59 -27.30 3.53
N ALA A 65 1.38 -26.09 3.01
CA ALA A 65 0.40 -25.78 1.98
C ALA A 65 0.89 -26.09 0.54
N GLY A 66 2.11 -26.60 0.37
CA GLY A 66 2.74 -26.87 -0.93
C GLY A 66 3.89 -25.93 -1.26
N GLU A 67 4.30 -25.94 -2.53
CA GLU A 67 5.40 -25.10 -3.03
C GLU A 67 4.93 -23.66 -3.28
N MET A 68 5.66 -22.68 -2.73
CA MET A 68 5.35 -21.26 -2.87
C MET A 68 6.63 -20.41 -2.91
N ASP A 69 6.51 -19.13 -3.27
CA ASP A 69 7.64 -18.19 -3.19
C ASP A 69 8.05 -17.95 -1.74
N LEU A 70 9.35 -17.82 -1.48
CA LEU A 70 9.89 -17.56 -0.13
C LEU A 70 9.26 -16.32 0.51
N CYS A 71 9.02 -15.26 -0.27
CA CYS A 71 8.28 -14.09 0.20
C CYS A 71 6.91 -14.43 0.81
N ARG A 72 6.17 -15.34 0.17
CA ARG A 72 4.87 -15.79 0.66
C ARG A 72 5.01 -16.68 1.88
N ALA A 73 5.98 -17.61 1.87
CA ALA A 73 6.26 -18.47 3.01
C ALA A 73 6.61 -17.67 4.27
N LEU A 74 7.40 -16.59 4.14
CA LEU A 74 7.70 -15.69 5.25
C LEU A 74 6.45 -15.03 5.82
N VAL A 75 5.60 -14.46 4.96
CA VAL A 75 4.37 -13.81 5.43
C VAL A 75 3.46 -14.83 6.12
N GLU A 76 3.20 -15.99 5.51
CA GLU A 76 2.34 -17.01 6.13
C GLU A 76 2.89 -17.55 7.44
N THR A 77 4.21 -17.70 7.56
CA THR A 77 4.86 -18.09 8.82
C THR A 77 4.72 -16.99 9.87
N ALA A 78 4.88 -15.72 9.47
CA ALA A 78 4.71 -14.59 10.38
C ALA A 78 3.26 -14.48 10.91
N LEU A 79 2.25 -14.83 10.11
CA LEU A 79 0.84 -14.85 10.54
C LEU A 79 0.56 -15.87 11.67
N GLN A 80 1.44 -16.85 11.86
CA GLN A 80 1.38 -17.80 12.98
C GLN A 80 1.88 -17.20 14.30
N ALA A 81 2.25 -15.91 14.34
CA ALA A 81 2.73 -15.26 15.54
C ALA A 81 1.72 -15.38 16.69
N PRO A 82 2.17 -15.72 17.91
CA PRO A 82 1.30 -15.83 19.08
C PRO A 82 0.77 -14.46 19.53
N PRO A 83 -0.34 -14.40 20.30
CA PRO A 83 -0.96 -13.13 20.72
C PRO A 83 -0.01 -12.16 21.43
N LYS A 84 1.02 -12.65 22.12
CA LYS A 84 2.06 -11.82 22.74
C LYS A 84 2.84 -10.98 21.71
N THR A 85 3.20 -11.60 20.58
CA THR A 85 3.98 -10.96 19.50
C THR A 85 3.09 -10.03 18.67
N ARG A 86 1.80 -10.39 18.50
CA ARG A 86 0.82 -9.53 17.80
C ARG A 86 0.59 -8.17 18.47
N ARG A 87 0.93 -8.02 19.75
CA ARG A 87 0.84 -6.74 20.49
C ARG A 87 2.06 -5.84 20.30
N LEU A 88 3.14 -6.35 19.70
CA LEU A 88 4.40 -5.62 19.55
C LEU A 88 4.39 -4.72 18.32
N GLN A 89 5.31 -3.77 18.28
CA GLN A 89 5.46 -2.83 17.15
C GLN A 89 5.81 -3.54 15.84
N VAL A 90 6.56 -4.65 15.91
CA VAL A 90 6.92 -5.45 14.75
C VAL A 90 5.70 -6.03 14.02
N TRP A 91 4.67 -6.42 14.75
CA TRP A 91 3.40 -6.86 14.17
C TRP A 91 2.65 -5.72 13.49
N LYS A 92 2.60 -4.54 14.12
CA LYS A 92 1.96 -3.36 13.51
C LYS A 92 2.61 -2.98 12.18
N LYS A 93 3.94 -3.08 12.08
CA LYS A 93 4.67 -2.89 10.81
C LYS A 93 4.25 -3.92 9.76
N LEU A 94 4.11 -5.19 10.14
CA LEU A 94 3.66 -6.24 9.23
C LEU A 94 2.24 -5.93 8.72
N VAL A 95 1.30 -5.58 9.61
CA VAL A 95 -0.08 -5.23 9.23
C VAL A 95 -0.11 -4.04 8.26
N ALA A 96 0.62 -2.96 8.57
CA ALA A 96 0.71 -1.80 7.69
C ALA A 96 1.30 -2.16 6.31
N GLY A 97 2.34 -2.99 6.29
CA GLY A 97 2.93 -3.51 5.06
C GLY A 97 1.95 -4.34 4.22
N LEU A 98 1.23 -5.27 4.86
CA LEU A 98 0.23 -6.10 4.18
C LEU A 98 -0.89 -5.25 3.58
N ARG A 99 -1.42 -4.27 4.31
CA ARG A 99 -2.46 -3.35 3.80
C ARG A 99 -1.96 -2.50 2.64
N PHE A 100 -0.71 -2.04 2.73
CA PHE A 100 -0.04 -1.37 1.60
C PHE A 100 0.05 -2.30 0.38
N ASP A 101 0.33 -3.58 0.60
CA ASP A 101 0.35 -4.60 -0.43
C ASP A 101 -1.06 -5.05 -0.89
N GLY A 102 -2.12 -4.42 -0.38
CA GLY A 102 -3.51 -4.73 -0.71
C GLY A 102 -4.06 -5.98 -0.04
N PHE A 103 -3.48 -6.38 1.10
CA PHE A 103 -3.89 -7.54 1.88
C PHE A 103 -4.33 -7.16 3.29
N GLU A 104 -5.27 -7.93 3.82
CA GLU A 104 -5.73 -7.87 5.19
C GLU A 104 -5.59 -9.24 5.87
N ILE A 105 -5.46 -9.23 7.19
CA ILE A 105 -5.41 -10.45 8.00
C ILE A 105 -6.84 -10.77 8.44
N ALA A 106 -7.39 -11.88 7.99
CA ALA A 106 -8.64 -12.42 8.51
C ALA A 106 -8.36 -13.33 9.70
N GLU A 107 -9.00 -13.07 10.83
CA GLU A 107 -8.94 -13.92 12.01
C GLU A 107 -10.13 -14.89 12.00
N ALA A 108 -9.86 -16.18 11.70
CA ALA A 108 -10.85 -17.23 11.86
C ALA A 108 -10.72 -17.84 13.26
N LYS A 109 -11.76 -17.68 14.09
CA LYS A 109 -11.87 -18.41 15.37
C LYS A 109 -12.40 -19.81 15.07
N SER A 110 -11.52 -20.80 15.08
CA SER A 110 -11.95 -22.20 15.07
C SER A 110 -12.06 -22.72 16.50
N VAL A 111 -13.25 -23.15 16.89
CA VAL A 111 -13.45 -23.91 18.12
C VAL A 111 -13.11 -25.36 17.80
N LEU A 112 -12.06 -25.89 18.41
CA LEU A 112 -11.79 -27.33 18.39
C LEU A 112 -12.84 -28.00 19.28
N GLU A 113 -13.89 -28.55 18.68
CA GLU A 113 -14.73 -29.51 19.38
C GLU A 113 -13.89 -30.75 19.67
N SER A 114 -13.82 -31.11 20.96
CA SER A 114 -13.27 -32.34 21.55
C SER A 114 -12.03 -32.13 22.44
N ARG A 115 -12.23 -31.43 23.56
CA ARG A 115 -11.55 -31.76 24.83
C ARG A 115 -12.60 -31.89 25.94
N PRO A 116 -12.45 -32.85 26.88
CA PRO A 116 -13.38 -33.02 27.99
C PRO A 116 -13.46 -31.74 28.84
N SER A 117 -14.69 -31.39 29.26
CA SER A 117 -15.16 -30.12 29.87
C SER A 117 -14.25 -29.47 30.94
N TRP A 118 -13.42 -30.26 31.63
CA TRP A 118 -12.50 -29.80 32.68
C TRP A 118 -11.21 -29.11 32.19
N MET A 119 -10.87 -29.17 30.89
CA MET A 119 -9.64 -28.57 30.35
C MET A 119 -9.80 -27.20 29.69
N GLY A 120 -11.01 -26.63 29.68
CA GLY A 120 -11.29 -25.36 29.01
C GLY A 120 -11.25 -25.46 27.48
N ALA A 121 -12.05 -24.63 26.79
CA ALA A 121 -12.02 -24.57 25.34
C ALA A 121 -10.70 -23.95 24.86
N SER A 122 -9.93 -24.68 24.06
CA SER A 122 -8.80 -24.10 23.32
C SER A 122 -9.34 -23.44 22.05
N VAL A 123 -9.39 -22.11 22.03
CA VAL A 123 -9.67 -21.34 20.80
C VAL A 123 -8.38 -21.27 20.01
N ASN A 124 -8.35 -21.87 18.82
CA ASN A 124 -7.28 -21.61 17.85
C ASN A 124 -7.72 -20.45 16.96
N GLU A 125 -7.01 -19.33 17.07
CA GLU A 125 -7.12 -18.20 16.15
C GLU A 125 -6.18 -18.45 14.97
N VAL A 126 -6.76 -18.85 13.84
CA VAL A 126 -6.02 -19.00 12.58
C VAL A 126 -6.09 -17.67 11.85
N CYS A 127 -4.94 -17.04 11.66
CA CYS A 127 -4.83 -15.85 10.81
C CYS A 127 -4.57 -16.30 9.37
N SER A 128 -5.42 -15.86 8.44
CA SER A 128 -5.22 -16.05 7.00
C SER A 128 -5.09 -14.70 6.30
N LEU A 129 -4.42 -14.70 5.16
CA LEU A 129 -4.27 -13.49 4.35
C LEU A 129 -5.37 -13.42 3.30
N VAL A 130 -6.12 -12.32 3.29
CA VAL A 130 -7.18 -12.05 2.32
C VAL A 130 -6.79 -10.82 1.53
N ARG A 131 -7.04 -10.80 0.21
CA ARG A 131 -6.88 -9.57 -0.56
C ARG A 131 -8.01 -8.60 -0.24
N MET A 132 -7.66 -7.34 -0.05
CA MET A 132 -8.63 -6.26 0.15
C MET A 132 -9.41 -5.95 -1.14
N LEU A 133 -8.83 -6.26 -2.32
CA LEU A 133 -9.44 -6.06 -3.63
C LEU A 133 -9.43 -7.36 -4.45
N PRO A 134 -10.39 -7.56 -5.37
CA PRO A 134 -10.43 -8.73 -6.25
C PRO A 134 -9.16 -8.87 -7.10
N GLU A 135 -8.63 -10.10 -7.21
CA GLU A 135 -7.34 -10.40 -7.87
C GLU A 135 -7.39 -10.20 -9.41
N ASP A 136 -8.56 -10.29 -10.00
CA ASP A 136 -8.74 -10.36 -11.46
C ASP A 136 -9.05 -9.02 -12.14
N VAL A 137 -8.94 -7.89 -11.42
CA VAL A 137 -9.20 -6.56 -12.01
C VAL A 137 -7.88 -5.91 -12.43
N PRO A 138 -7.64 -5.72 -13.74
CA PRO A 138 -6.41 -5.10 -14.22
C PRO A 138 -6.20 -3.70 -13.63
N GLY A 139 -5.00 -3.45 -13.10
CA GLY A 139 -4.62 -2.14 -12.55
C GLY A 139 -5.10 -1.86 -11.12
N LEU A 140 -5.60 -2.87 -10.38
CA LEU A 140 -5.82 -2.79 -8.92
C LEU A 140 -4.62 -3.27 -8.09
N ASP A 141 -3.55 -3.80 -8.71
CA ASP A 141 -2.30 -4.03 -7.98
C ASP A 141 -1.67 -2.67 -7.64
N PHE A 142 -1.73 -2.31 -6.35
CA PHE A 142 -1.22 -1.04 -5.85
C PHE A 142 0.25 -0.81 -6.21
N ARG A 143 1.05 -1.86 -6.47
CA ARG A 143 2.44 -1.70 -6.91
C ARG A 143 2.57 -1.30 -8.36
N GLU A 144 1.72 -1.85 -9.23
CA GLU A 144 1.68 -1.40 -10.62
C GLU A 144 1.27 0.06 -10.65
N ALA A 145 0.28 0.45 -9.85
CA ALA A 145 -0.15 1.84 -9.75
C ALA A 145 0.91 2.76 -9.13
N GLU A 146 1.60 2.38 -8.03
CA GLU A 146 2.63 3.19 -7.37
C GLU A 146 3.85 3.41 -8.27
N ASN A 147 4.34 2.34 -8.92
CA ASN A 147 5.45 2.42 -9.85
C ASN A 147 5.04 3.20 -11.12
N GLU A 148 3.87 2.92 -11.67
CA GLU A 148 3.37 3.62 -12.86
C GLU A 148 3.15 5.12 -12.59
N ILE A 149 2.52 5.49 -11.47
CA ILE A 149 2.33 6.90 -11.11
C ILE A 149 3.67 7.60 -10.93
N THR A 150 4.62 6.99 -10.24
CA THR A 150 5.95 7.60 -10.04
C THR A 150 6.68 7.80 -11.38
N LEU A 151 6.62 6.81 -12.27
CA LEU A 151 7.18 6.90 -13.63
C LEU A 151 6.50 8.00 -14.45
N LEU A 152 5.16 8.06 -14.43
CA LEU A 152 4.39 9.10 -15.11
C LEU A 152 4.75 10.49 -14.60
N LEU A 153 4.88 10.67 -13.28
CA LEU A 153 5.26 11.96 -12.70
C LEU A 153 6.67 12.37 -13.11
N ASP A 154 7.61 11.43 -13.24
CA ASP A 154 8.97 11.69 -13.73
C ASP A 154 8.97 12.09 -15.21
N GLU A 155 8.31 11.31 -16.05
CA GLU A 155 8.22 11.59 -17.50
C GLU A 155 7.54 12.92 -17.79
N LEU A 156 6.55 13.31 -16.98
CA LEU A 156 5.82 14.56 -17.12
C LEU A 156 6.55 15.74 -16.43
N GLY A 157 7.60 15.49 -15.64
CA GLY A 157 8.35 16.53 -14.92
C GLY A 157 7.62 17.10 -13.69
N PHE A 158 6.66 16.38 -13.12
CA PHE A 158 5.82 16.84 -12.00
C PHE A 158 6.48 16.62 -10.64
N VAL A 159 7.64 17.26 -10.43
CA VAL A 159 8.52 17.04 -9.27
C VAL A 159 7.84 17.31 -7.93
N THR A 160 7.09 18.41 -7.80
CA THR A 160 6.41 18.78 -6.55
C THR A 160 5.35 17.75 -6.17
N ALA A 161 4.51 17.34 -7.12
CA ALA A 161 3.50 16.30 -6.89
C ALA A 161 4.14 14.97 -6.48
N LYS A 162 5.25 14.57 -7.13
CA LYS A 162 6.03 13.40 -6.73
C LYS A 162 6.58 13.50 -5.30
N GLY A 163 7.01 14.70 -4.88
CA GLY A 163 7.43 14.99 -3.51
C GLY A 163 6.33 14.70 -2.49
N HIS A 164 5.13 15.25 -2.72
CA HIS A 164 3.96 15.02 -1.86
C HIS A 164 3.58 13.55 -1.81
N LEU A 165 3.57 12.84 -2.94
CA LEU A 165 3.30 11.41 -2.96
C LEU A 165 4.29 10.64 -2.07
N LYS A 166 5.60 10.88 -2.23
CA LYS A 166 6.63 10.24 -1.40
C LYS A 166 6.45 10.52 0.09
N GLN A 167 6.14 11.77 0.45
CA GLN A 167 5.91 12.16 1.84
C GLN A 167 4.67 11.48 2.41
N ALA A 168 3.58 11.41 1.63
CA ALA A 168 2.34 10.75 2.03
C ALA A 168 2.55 9.26 2.30
N LEU A 169 3.23 8.56 1.38
CA LEU A 169 3.55 7.13 1.54
C LEU A 169 4.44 6.92 2.76
N SER A 170 5.48 7.74 2.92
CA SER A 170 6.39 7.63 4.06
C SER A 170 5.69 7.84 5.40
N ALA A 171 4.79 8.82 5.50
CA ALA A 171 3.98 9.07 6.69
C ALA A 171 2.98 7.92 6.95
N PHE A 172 2.31 7.44 5.91
CA PHE A 172 1.38 6.31 6.01
C PHE A 172 2.09 5.06 6.53
N GLN A 173 3.28 4.75 6.00
CA GLN A 173 4.10 3.62 6.43
C GLN A 173 4.55 3.72 7.91
N ARG A 174 4.69 4.94 8.45
CA ARG A 174 5.02 5.18 9.87
C ARG A 174 3.82 5.18 10.80
N GLY A 175 2.60 5.04 10.29
CA GLY A 175 1.39 5.17 11.10
C GLY A 175 0.98 6.62 11.39
N GLU A 176 1.56 7.59 10.68
CA GLU A 176 1.28 9.01 10.83
C GLU A 176 0.07 9.41 9.96
N TRP A 177 -1.11 8.86 10.26
CA TRP A 177 -2.32 8.94 9.43
C TRP A 177 -2.71 10.36 9.06
N SER A 178 -2.63 11.28 10.03
CA SER A 178 -2.95 12.69 9.81
C SER A 178 -1.97 13.35 8.83
N SER A 179 -0.67 13.11 8.99
CA SER A 179 0.36 13.62 8.08
C SER A 179 0.20 13.02 6.68
N ALA A 180 -0.07 11.71 6.58
CA ALA A 180 -0.34 11.05 5.32
C ALA A 180 -1.56 11.67 4.60
N ASN A 181 -2.65 11.90 5.33
CA ASN A 181 -3.87 12.49 4.79
C ASN A 181 -3.68 13.92 4.27
N GLY A 182 -2.88 14.73 4.97
CA GLY A 182 -2.50 16.06 4.49
C GLY A 182 -1.74 15.98 3.16
N GLU A 183 -0.78 15.06 3.06
CA GLU A 183 0.02 14.90 1.85
C GLU A 183 -0.75 14.25 0.69
N PHE A 184 -1.74 13.37 0.93
CA PHE A 184 -2.63 12.87 -0.13
C PHE A 184 -3.41 14.00 -0.80
N ARG A 185 -3.88 14.96 0.00
CA ARG A 185 -4.53 16.17 -0.53
C ARG A 185 -3.56 16.99 -1.38
N ASN A 186 -2.38 17.29 -0.83
CA ASN A 186 -1.36 18.07 -1.54
C ASN A 186 -0.94 17.39 -2.85
N PHE A 187 -0.82 16.07 -2.85
CA PHE A 187 -0.54 15.29 -4.05
C PHE A 187 -1.67 15.43 -5.07
N PHE A 188 -2.93 15.21 -4.67
CA PHE A 188 -4.10 15.28 -5.55
C PHE A 188 -4.25 16.65 -6.20
N GLU A 189 -4.09 17.72 -5.43
CA GLU A 189 -4.11 19.09 -5.93
C GLU A 189 -2.87 19.40 -6.78
N GLY A 190 -1.69 18.93 -6.37
CA GLY A 190 -0.41 19.22 -6.98
C GLY A 190 -0.32 18.75 -8.43
N TYR A 191 -0.72 17.51 -8.73
CA TYR A 191 -0.64 17.04 -10.12
C TYR A 191 -1.71 17.69 -11.00
N LEU A 192 -2.90 18.00 -10.50
CA LEU A 192 -3.92 18.71 -11.29
C LEU A 192 -3.45 20.13 -11.62
N ASN A 193 -2.81 20.81 -10.66
CA ASN A 193 -2.24 22.12 -10.90
C ASN A 193 -1.11 22.06 -11.93
N ALA A 194 -0.21 21.08 -11.83
CA ALA A 194 0.87 20.89 -12.79
C ALA A 194 0.35 20.60 -14.21
N ILE A 195 -0.72 19.80 -14.33
CA ILE A 195 -1.39 19.58 -15.63
C ILE A 195 -1.97 20.89 -16.16
N ALA A 196 -2.66 21.68 -15.33
CA ALA A 196 -3.23 22.96 -15.77
C ALA A 196 -2.13 23.92 -16.26
N ASP A 197 -1.04 24.04 -15.52
CA ASP A 197 0.09 24.90 -15.86
C ASP A 197 0.76 24.43 -17.17
N ASP A 198 1.03 23.12 -17.34
CA ASP A 198 1.62 22.55 -18.57
C ASP A 198 0.64 22.62 -19.77
N MET A 199 -0.67 22.74 -19.51
CA MET A 199 -1.70 22.98 -20.53
C MET A 199 -1.95 24.47 -20.84
N GLY A 200 -1.15 25.37 -20.26
CA GLY A 200 -1.16 26.80 -20.60
C GLY A 200 -2.01 27.68 -19.70
N TYR A 201 -2.36 27.24 -18.48
CA TYR A 201 -2.94 28.13 -17.49
C TYR A 201 -1.91 29.18 -17.03
N THR A 202 -2.23 30.47 -17.18
CA THR A 202 -1.35 31.58 -16.81
C THR A 202 -1.90 32.47 -15.68
N GLY A 203 -3.02 32.07 -15.06
CA GLY A 203 -3.66 32.86 -14.03
C GLY A 203 -2.94 32.78 -12.67
N ALA A 204 -3.01 33.86 -11.89
CA ALA A 204 -2.57 33.85 -10.49
C ALA A 204 -3.62 33.24 -9.52
N GLY A 205 -4.68 32.64 -10.07
CA GLY A 205 -5.80 32.10 -9.32
C GLY A 205 -5.45 30.89 -8.44
N SER A 206 -6.43 30.48 -7.65
CA SER A 206 -6.42 29.33 -6.76
C SER A 206 -6.36 27.99 -7.49
N GLY A 207 -6.23 26.89 -6.74
CA GLY A 207 -6.36 25.53 -7.31
C GLY A 207 -7.74 25.27 -7.93
N LYS A 208 -8.79 25.97 -7.48
CA LYS A 208 -10.12 25.88 -8.11
C LYS A 208 -10.08 26.44 -9.54
N ASP A 209 -9.44 27.60 -9.72
CA ASP A 209 -9.38 28.27 -11.02
C ASP A 209 -8.61 27.43 -12.06
N ARG A 210 -7.57 26.70 -11.63
CA ARG A 210 -6.88 25.70 -12.46
C ARG A 210 -7.79 24.54 -12.88
N ARG A 211 -8.64 24.05 -11.97
CA ARG A 211 -9.61 22.99 -12.30
C ARG A 211 -10.71 23.49 -13.23
N ASP A 212 -11.17 24.73 -13.05
CA ASP A 212 -12.09 25.39 -13.99
C ASP A 212 -11.47 25.50 -15.38
N PHE A 213 -10.19 25.88 -15.46
CA PHE A 213 -9.46 25.90 -16.72
C PHE A 213 -9.42 24.52 -17.40
N LEU A 214 -9.07 23.47 -16.64
CA LEU A 214 -9.02 22.10 -17.16
C LEU A 214 -10.38 21.55 -17.62
N GLY A 215 -11.47 21.96 -16.99
CA GLY A 215 -12.82 21.50 -17.32
C GLY A 215 -13.54 22.32 -18.39
N SER A 216 -13.19 23.59 -18.57
CA SER A 216 -14.01 24.51 -19.38
C SER A 216 -13.23 25.35 -20.39
N ALA A 217 -11.94 25.62 -20.17
CA ALA A 217 -11.16 26.53 -21.02
C ALA A 217 -10.22 25.81 -22.00
N VAL A 218 -9.82 24.58 -21.67
CA VAL A 218 -9.03 23.72 -22.56
C VAL A 218 -9.95 23.08 -23.62
N THR A 219 -9.54 23.06 -24.89
CA THR A 219 -10.29 22.38 -25.98
C THR A 219 -9.46 21.24 -26.61
N PRO A 220 -9.97 19.99 -26.64
CA PRO A 220 -11.12 19.49 -25.88
C PRO A 220 -10.88 19.57 -24.36
N PRO A 221 -11.89 19.58 -23.49
CA PRO A 221 -11.71 19.59 -22.04
C PRO A 221 -10.81 18.44 -21.55
N PHE A 222 -10.02 18.67 -20.50
CA PHE A 222 -9.25 17.62 -19.85
C PHE A 222 -10.06 16.88 -18.79
N LEU A 223 -10.79 17.63 -17.96
CA LEU A 223 -11.78 17.08 -17.04
C LEU A 223 -13.14 17.02 -17.75
N LEU A 224 -13.71 15.82 -17.82
CA LEU A 224 -14.81 15.50 -18.71
C LEU A 224 -16.16 15.59 -17.97
N THR A 225 -17.07 16.40 -18.50
CA THR A 225 -18.44 16.52 -17.97
C THR A 225 -19.24 15.22 -18.13
N GLU A 226 -19.03 14.48 -19.22
CA GLU A 226 -19.64 13.17 -19.49
C GLU A 226 -19.31 12.11 -18.42
N TYR A 227 -18.15 12.24 -17.76
CA TYR A 227 -17.74 11.37 -16.65
C TYR A 227 -17.97 12.03 -15.28
N ASN A 228 -18.69 13.15 -15.24
CA ASN A 228 -18.96 13.92 -14.03
C ASN A 228 -17.67 14.37 -13.30
N GLU A 229 -16.56 14.56 -14.02
CA GLU A 229 -15.28 14.97 -13.44
C GLU A 229 -15.26 16.47 -13.15
N TRP A 230 -15.79 17.27 -14.08
CA TRP A 230 -15.99 18.70 -13.90
C TRP A 230 -17.29 19.18 -14.52
N ASP A 231 -18.08 19.88 -13.71
CA ASP A 231 -19.30 20.57 -14.10
C ASP A 231 -19.49 21.75 -13.13
N PRO A 232 -19.54 23.01 -13.61
CA PRO A 232 -19.73 24.16 -12.72
C PRO A 232 -21.13 24.25 -12.11
N GLN A 233 -22.11 23.48 -12.58
CA GLN A 233 -23.51 23.58 -12.16
C GLN A 233 -23.88 22.61 -11.02
N LYS A 234 -23.02 21.66 -10.67
CA LYS A 234 -23.28 20.65 -9.62
C LYS A 234 -21.99 20.18 -8.98
N THR A 235 -22.10 19.52 -7.82
CA THR A 235 -20.96 18.85 -7.20
C THR A 235 -20.47 17.69 -8.08
N GLN A 236 -19.25 17.84 -8.57
CA GLN A 236 -18.54 16.97 -9.49
C GLN A 236 -17.52 16.09 -8.76
N PHE A 237 -17.10 14.99 -9.38
CA PHE A 237 -16.20 14.00 -8.78
C PHE A 237 -14.90 14.62 -8.23
N VAL A 238 -14.21 15.46 -9.01
CA VAL A 238 -12.94 16.07 -8.57
C VAL A 238 -13.16 16.97 -7.34
N GLN A 239 -14.23 17.76 -7.32
CA GLN A 239 -14.55 18.63 -6.18
C GLN A 239 -15.02 17.82 -4.96
N ALA A 240 -15.82 16.78 -5.17
CA ALA A 240 -16.25 15.87 -4.11
C ALA A 240 -15.06 15.15 -3.48
N LEU A 241 -14.09 14.71 -4.29
CA LEU A 241 -12.87 14.08 -3.80
C LEU A 241 -12.00 15.09 -3.03
N MET A 242 -11.81 16.31 -3.54
CA MET A 242 -11.16 17.40 -2.77
C MET A 242 -11.83 17.62 -1.40
N ASN A 243 -13.17 17.65 -1.39
CA ASN A 243 -13.95 17.80 -0.17
C ASN A 243 -13.76 16.57 0.75
N ARG A 244 -13.71 15.35 0.21
CA ARG A 244 -13.45 14.12 0.97
C ARG A 244 -12.05 14.10 1.60
N MET A 245 -11.08 14.74 0.96
CA MET A 245 -9.71 14.89 1.45
C MET A 245 -9.56 16.03 2.49
N HIS A 246 -10.57 16.89 2.66
CA HIS A 246 -10.45 18.09 3.51
C HIS A 246 -10.60 17.85 5.03
N PRO A 247 -11.60 17.09 5.52
CA PRO A 247 -11.75 16.81 6.93
C PRO A 247 -10.56 16.03 7.49
N HIS A 248 -10.16 16.38 8.72
CA HIS A 248 -9.20 15.61 9.52
C HIS A 248 -7.89 15.30 8.77
N GLY A 249 -7.40 16.25 7.96
CA GLY A 249 -6.10 16.18 7.29
C GLY A 249 -4.96 16.24 8.32
N GLY A 250 -4.41 17.42 8.59
CA GLY A 250 -3.25 17.60 9.49
C GLY A 250 -3.52 17.71 10.99
N HIS A 251 -4.68 17.27 11.50
CA HIS A 251 -5.00 17.35 12.93
C HIS A 251 -4.78 16.01 13.66
N PRO A 252 -3.79 15.91 14.58
CA PRO A 252 -3.53 14.71 15.37
C PRO A 252 -4.77 14.26 16.16
N GLY A 253 -5.12 12.98 16.08
CA GLY A 253 -6.17 12.35 16.90
C GLY A 253 -7.55 12.23 16.26
N LEU A 254 -7.75 12.71 15.02
CA LEU A 254 -9.03 12.59 14.30
C LEU A 254 -8.96 11.68 13.05
N SER A 255 -7.76 11.26 12.66
CA SER A 255 -7.55 10.35 11.54
C SER A 255 -7.32 8.94 12.06
N ASP A 256 -8.14 7.99 11.64
CA ASP A 256 -7.90 6.57 11.84
C ASP A 256 -7.21 5.93 10.62
N GLU A 257 -6.68 4.73 10.84
CA GLU A 257 -5.92 3.97 9.84
C GLU A 257 -6.77 3.58 8.62
N GLU A 258 -8.05 3.26 8.84
CA GLU A 258 -8.96 2.79 7.79
C GLU A 258 -9.31 3.93 6.82
N ASP A 259 -9.65 5.11 7.35
CA ASP A 259 -9.86 6.32 6.57
C ASP A 259 -8.62 6.69 5.75
N SER A 260 -7.44 6.59 6.36
CA SER A 260 -6.18 6.90 5.68
C SER A 260 -5.88 5.90 4.56
N ALA A 261 -6.15 4.60 4.78
CA ALA A 261 -5.99 3.57 3.77
C ALA A 261 -6.95 3.81 2.60
N PHE A 262 -8.22 4.09 2.86
CA PHE A 262 -9.19 4.45 1.81
C PHE A 262 -8.71 5.65 0.98
N ARG A 263 -8.23 6.72 1.64
CA ARG A 263 -7.71 7.91 0.96
C ARG A 263 -6.50 7.61 0.09
N LEU A 264 -5.56 6.79 0.56
CA LEU A 264 -4.44 6.32 -0.24
C LEU A 264 -4.95 5.66 -1.53
N GLN A 265 -5.84 4.68 -1.39
CA GLN A 265 -6.31 3.86 -2.51
C GLN A 265 -7.05 4.69 -3.57
N VAL A 266 -8.00 5.52 -3.15
CA VAL A 266 -8.77 6.36 -4.08
C VAL A 266 -7.87 7.41 -4.75
N THR A 267 -6.87 7.94 -4.04
CA THR A 267 -5.93 8.93 -4.58
C THR A 267 -5.05 8.31 -5.65
N LEU A 268 -4.46 7.14 -5.39
CA LEU A 268 -3.61 6.45 -6.36
C LEU A 268 -4.39 6.08 -7.62
N THR A 269 -5.57 5.49 -7.45
CA THR A 269 -6.42 5.07 -8.57
C THR A 269 -6.81 6.27 -9.45
N THR A 270 -7.18 7.38 -8.81
CA THR A 270 -7.56 8.61 -9.52
C THR A 270 -6.37 9.26 -10.22
N ALA A 271 -5.21 9.35 -9.55
CA ALA A 271 -3.99 9.91 -10.13
C ALA A 271 -3.56 9.13 -11.37
N ARG A 272 -3.60 7.80 -11.32
CA ARG A 272 -3.31 6.94 -12.46
C ARG A 272 -4.20 7.26 -13.66
N LEU A 273 -5.50 7.39 -13.46
CA LEU A 273 -6.44 7.72 -14.53
C LEU A 273 -6.06 9.05 -15.22
N PHE A 274 -5.85 10.10 -14.43
CA PHE A 274 -5.60 11.44 -14.96
C PHE A 274 -4.20 11.59 -15.56
N LEU A 275 -3.16 11.06 -14.91
CA LEU A 275 -1.79 11.13 -15.43
C LEU A 275 -1.65 10.35 -16.74
N ARG A 276 -2.26 9.16 -16.87
CA ARG A 276 -2.26 8.41 -18.15
C ARG A 276 -3.00 9.14 -19.24
N ARG A 277 -4.17 9.74 -18.92
CA ARG A 277 -4.91 10.57 -19.88
C ARG A 277 -4.05 11.74 -20.35
N TYR A 278 -3.36 12.39 -19.43
CA TYR A 278 -2.51 13.52 -19.74
C TYR A 278 -1.31 13.14 -20.61
N GLN A 279 -0.58 12.07 -20.24
CA GLN A 279 0.54 11.53 -21.02
C GLN A 279 0.11 11.20 -22.47
N LYS A 280 -1.02 10.49 -22.64
CA LYS A 280 -1.57 10.19 -23.97
C LYS A 280 -1.87 11.45 -24.78
N ARG A 281 -2.43 12.48 -24.14
CA ARG A 281 -2.74 13.75 -24.79
C ARG A 281 -1.48 14.50 -25.21
N LYS A 282 -0.46 14.54 -24.33
CA LYS A 282 0.83 15.16 -24.61
C LYS A 282 1.52 14.48 -25.80
N ALA A 283 1.51 13.15 -25.85
CA ALA A 283 2.04 12.37 -26.97
C ALA A 283 1.27 12.59 -28.29
N ALA A 284 -0.03 12.90 -28.24
CA ALA A 284 -0.82 13.21 -29.44
C ALA A 284 -0.67 14.65 -29.96
N THR A 285 -0.05 15.53 -29.16
CA THR A 285 0.14 16.96 -29.50
C THR A 285 1.58 17.26 -29.95
N GLN A 286 2.50 16.31 -29.78
CA GLN A 286 3.87 16.32 -30.30
C GLN A 286 3.92 15.70 -31.70
#